data_AF-A0A4P2QW51-F1
#
_entry.id   AF-A0A4P2QW51-F1
#
_cell.length_a   1.000
_cell.length_b   1.000
_cell.length_c   1.000
_cell.angle_alpha   90.00
_cell.angle_beta   90.00
_cell.angle_gamma   90.00
#
_symmetry.space_group_name_H-M   'P 1'
#
loop_
_entity.id
_entity.type
_entity.pdbx_description
1 polymer ?
#
loop_
_entity_poly.entity_id
_entity_poly.type
_entity_poly.pdbx_seq_one_letter_code
_entity_poly.pdbx_strand_id
1 'polypeptide(L)'
;MTDEPKVKGVAFRSVYVSLGKLRGEPLQKLSLDEMCEPLRAGMRYGSIVSTGWYPIAWYKDLFQAIRRASGEGKELIHQIGRQCTRDDMSGIYKVIAALISPSTLFSLGQRVFANYYSVGRVQVLESRRGFTHARWSGCSGFDENMWTEVIGSCEQLLEIGGASHVRQRIIAGGGDDDDHLELTAHWS
;
A
#
# COMPACT_ATOMS: atom_id res chain seq x y z
N MET A 1 -23.07 16.03 1.12
CA MET A 1 -22.07 15.65 0.11
C MET A 1 -20.96 14.96 0.86
N THR A 2 -20.81 13.65 0.72
CA THR A 2 -19.64 12.94 1.24
C THR A 2 -18.48 13.25 0.29
N ASP A 3 -17.44 13.91 0.79
CA ASP A 3 -16.21 14.14 0.04
C ASP A 3 -15.68 12.79 -0.47
N GLU A 4 -15.25 12.76 -1.73
CA GLU A 4 -14.60 11.58 -2.32
C GLU A 4 -13.38 11.16 -1.47
N PRO A 5 -13.19 9.86 -1.17
CA PRO A 5 -12.00 9.38 -0.48
C PRO A 5 -10.71 9.77 -1.21
N LYS A 6 -9.65 10.05 -0.45
CA LYS A 6 -8.39 10.58 -0.97
C LYS A 6 -7.19 9.75 -0.51
N VAL A 7 -6.16 9.78 -1.35
CA VAL A 7 -4.86 9.16 -1.10
C VAL A 7 -3.78 10.24 -1.11
N LYS A 8 -2.80 10.12 -0.22
CA LYS A 8 -1.70 11.05 -0.09
C LYS A 8 -0.77 10.94 -1.31
N GLY A 9 -0.31 12.08 -1.85
CA GLY A 9 0.56 12.11 -3.03
C GLY A 9 1.86 11.34 -2.88
N VAL A 10 2.37 11.18 -1.65
CA VAL A 10 3.53 10.34 -1.38
C VAL A 10 3.30 8.88 -1.79
N ALA A 11 2.07 8.34 -1.62
CA ALA A 11 1.74 6.97 -2.00
C ALA A 11 1.91 6.74 -3.52
N PHE A 12 1.35 7.64 -4.33
CA PHE A 12 1.47 7.61 -5.79
C PHE A 12 2.93 7.60 -6.23
N ARG A 13 3.74 8.47 -5.62
CA ARG A 13 5.16 8.59 -5.93
C ARG A 13 5.95 7.36 -5.52
N SER A 14 5.70 6.81 -4.32
CA SER A 14 6.35 5.59 -3.85
C SER A 14 6.04 4.43 -4.79
N VAL A 15 4.77 4.20 -5.14
CA VAL A 15 4.36 3.17 -6.11
C VAL A 15 5.08 3.31 -7.45
N TYR A 16 5.07 4.52 -8.02
CA TYR A 16 5.68 4.75 -9.33
C TYR A 16 7.20 4.54 -9.29
N VAL A 17 7.88 5.02 -8.25
CA VAL A 17 9.33 4.80 -8.05
C VAL A 17 9.64 3.32 -7.84
N SER A 18 8.87 2.61 -7.03
CA SER A 18 9.04 1.18 -6.77
C SER A 18 8.86 0.34 -8.03
N LEU A 19 7.90 0.68 -8.90
CA LEU A 19 7.78 0.06 -10.23
C LEU A 19 9.06 0.22 -11.06
N GLY A 20 9.61 1.44 -11.11
CA GLY A 20 10.87 1.72 -11.81
C GLY A 20 12.04 0.89 -11.27
N LYS A 21 12.11 0.68 -9.95
CA LYS A 21 13.14 -0.19 -9.32
C LYS A 21 12.95 -1.67 -9.68
N LEU A 22 11.70 -2.15 -9.69
CA LEU A 22 11.38 -3.57 -9.87
C LEU A 22 11.39 -4.02 -11.33
N ARG A 23 11.09 -3.13 -12.27
CA ARG A 23 10.88 -3.48 -13.69
C ARG A 23 11.58 -2.54 -14.67
N GLY A 24 12.24 -1.50 -14.18
CA GLY A 24 12.98 -0.55 -15.00
C GLY A 24 12.14 0.60 -15.53
N GLU A 25 12.86 1.64 -15.96
CA GLU A 25 12.30 2.86 -16.53
C GLU A 25 11.40 2.65 -17.76
N PRO A 26 11.68 1.71 -18.70
CA PRO A 26 10.82 1.53 -19.87
C PRO A 26 9.38 1.15 -19.50
N LEU A 27 9.21 0.17 -18.60
CA LEU A 27 7.88 -0.25 -18.17
C LEU A 27 7.20 0.83 -17.32
N GLN A 28 7.99 1.53 -16.50
CA GLN A 28 7.52 2.66 -15.72
C GLN A 28 6.90 3.75 -16.63
N LYS A 29 7.59 4.13 -17.71
CA LYS A 29 7.08 5.08 -18.71
C LYS A 29 5.84 4.56 -19.44
N LEU A 30 5.83 3.29 -19.84
CA LEU A 30 4.66 2.70 -20.48
C LEU A 30 3.42 2.76 -19.55
N SER A 31 3.59 2.48 -18.26
CA SER A 31 2.49 2.61 -17.29
C SER A 31 1.95 4.03 -17.17
N LEU A 32 2.82 5.06 -17.28
CA LEU A 32 2.39 6.46 -17.28
C LEU A 32 1.51 6.78 -18.48
N ASP A 33 1.83 6.25 -19.66
CA ASP A 33 1.05 6.44 -20.88
C ASP A 33 -0.28 5.68 -20.88
N GLU A 34 -0.49 4.77 -19.93
CA GLU A 34 -1.75 4.05 -19.71
C GLU A 34 -2.67 4.70 -18.67
N MET A 35 -2.19 5.69 -17.90
CA MET A 35 -2.97 6.39 -16.88
C MET A 35 -3.97 7.36 -17.50
N CYS A 36 -5.09 7.61 -16.82
CA CYS A 36 -6.04 8.65 -17.20
C CYS A 36 -5.39 10.04 -17.20
N GLU A 37 -5.90 10.95 -18.04
CA GLU A 37 -5.25 12.24 -18.30
C GLU A 37 -4.91 13.09 -17.07
N PRO A 38 -5.81 13.29 -16.07
CA PRO A 38 -5.47 14.11 -14.93
C PRO A 38 -4.36 13.49 -14.06
N LEU A 39 -4.33 12.16 -13.90
CA LEU A 39 -3.25 11.46 -13.20
C LEU A 39 -1.95 11.51 -14.00
N ARG A 40 -2.01 11.22 -15.29
CA ARG A 40 -0.86 11.21 -16.20
C ARG A 40 -0.16 12.57 -16.21
N ALA A 41 -0.91 13.65 -16.44
CA ALA A 41 -0.39 15.01 -16.37
C ALA A 41 0.16 15.32 -14.97
N GLY A 42 -0.56 14.89 -13.94
CA GLY A 42 -0.15 14.97 -12.55
C GLY A 42 1.27 14.43 -12.29
N MET A 43 1.49 13.19 -12.71
CA MET A 43 2.75 12.47 -12.53
C MET A 43 3.85 13.02 -13.44
N ARG A 44 3.54 13.31 -14.71
CA ARG A 44 4.49 13.80 -15.72
C ARG A 44 5.05 15.18 -15.37
N TYR A 45 4.20 16.10 -14.93
CA TYR A 45 4.58 17.49 -14.67
C TYR A 45 4.82 17.78 -13.18
N GLY A 46 4.77 16.75 -12.33
CA GLY A 46 5.11 16.86 -10.91
C GLY A 46 4.08 17.62 -10.06
N SER A 47 2.81 17.70 -10.48
CA SER A 47 1.74 18.32 -9.70
C SER A 47 1.10 17.37 -8.68
N ILE A 48 1.43 16.06 -8.72
CA ILE A 48 1.23 15.13 -7.59
C ILE A 48 2.37 15.31 -6.58
N VAL A 49 2.19 16.25 -5.65
CA VAL A 49 3.16 16.55 -4.59
C VAL A 49 2.95 15.66 -3.37
N SER A 50 4.03 15.34 -2.65
CA SER A 50 4.00 14.33 -1.57
C SER A 50 3.01 14.64 -0.44
N THR A 51 2.78 15.93 -0.15
CA THR A 51 1.88 16.39 0.92
C THR A 51 0.43 16.57 0.47
N GLY A 52 0.16 16.52 -0.84
CA GLY A 52 -1.18 16.70 -1.41
C GLY A 52 -2.09 15.50 -1.16
N TRP A 53 -3.40 15.72 -1.26
CA TRP A 53 -4.44 14.69 -1.19
C TRP A 53 -5.19 14.63 -2.51
N TYR A 54 -5.26 13.45 -3.11
CA TYR A 54 -5.76 13.23 -4.47
C TYR A 54 -6.89 12.19 -4.48
N PRO A 55 -7.82 12.25 -5.45
CA PRO A 55 -8.91 11.29 -5.58
C PRO A 55 -8.43 9.84 -5.52
N ILE A 56 -9.11 8.99 -4.73
CA ILE A 56 -8.80 7.56 -4.67
C ILE A 56 -8.93 6.88 -6.03
N ALA A 57 -9.85 7.36 -6.88
CA ALA A 57 -10.01 6.87 -8.24
C ALA A 57 -8.71 6.96 -9.07
N TRP A 58 -7.89 7.98 -8.83
CA TRP A 58 -6.58 8.09 -9.49
C TRP A 58 -5.61 7.03 -8.98
N TYR A 59 -5.66 6.68 -7.70
CA TYR A 59 -4.80 5.65 -7.15
C TYR A 59 -5.18 4.25 -7.65
N LYS A 60 -6.49 4.00 -7.85
CA LYS A 60 -6.97 2.80 -8.56
C LYS A 60 -6.45 2.74 -10.00
N ASP A 61 -6.60 3.85 -10.73
CA ASP A 61 -6.15 3.94 -12.12
C ASP A 61 -4.63 3.74 -12.26
N LEU A 62 -3.82 4.23 -11.31
CA LEU A 62 -2.38 3.96 -11.24
C LEU A 62 -2.10 2.45 -11.28
N PHE A 63 -2.71 1.66 -10.39
CA PHE A 63 -2.45 0.21 -10.38
C PHE A 63 -3.01 -0.50 -11.61
N GLN A 64 -4.17 -0.08 -12.10
CA GLN A 64 -4.76 -0.66 -13.30
C GLN A 64 -3.88 -0.37 -14.53
N ALA A 65 -3.36 0.85 -14.67
CA ALA A 65 -2.41 1.24 -15.72
C ALA A 65 -1.12 0.43 -15.64
N ILE A 66 -0.59 0.19 -14.43
CA ILE A 66 0.57 -0.68 -14.22
C ILE A 66 0.31 -2.10 -14.75
N ARG A 67 -0.84 -2.69 -14.39
CA ARG A 67 -1.21 -4.03 -14.85
C ARG A 67 -1.46 -4.09 -16.37
N ARG A 68 -2.10 -3.07 -16.95
CA ARG A 68 -2.29 -2.97 -18.41
C ARG A 68 -0.95 -2.91 -19.15
N ALA A 69 -0.03 -2.06 -18.69
CA ALA A 69 1.28 -1.87 -19.30
C ALA A 69 2.19 -3.10 -19.15
N SER A 70 2.16 -3.79 -18.00
CA SER A 70 3.03 -4.94 -17.74
C SER A 70 2.49 -6.25 -18.26
N GLY A 71 1.17 -6.39 -18.36
CA GLY A 71 0.51 -7.68 -18.54
C GLY A 71 0.64 -8.61 -17.31
N GLU A 72 1.23 -8.14 -16.22
CA GLU A 72 1.41 -8.91 -14.99
C GLU A 72 0.16 -8.86 -14.09
N GLY A 73 -0.01 -9.91 -13.29
CA GLY A 73 -1.12 -10.02 -12.34
C GLY A 73 -0.88 -9.28 -11.01
N LYS A 74 -1.70 -9.63 -10.02
CA LYS A 74 -1.66 -9.07 -8.65
C LYS A 74 -0.29 -9.21 -7.97
N GLU A 75 0.50 -10.22 -8.34
CA GLU A 75 1.83 -10.45 -7.78
C GLU A 75 2.76 -9.24 -7.96
N LEU A 76 2.68 -8.52 -9.10
CA LEU A 76 3.45 -7.29 -9.28
C LEU A 76 3.02 -6.20 -8.28
N ILE A 77 1.71 -6.05 -8.07
CA ILE A 77 1.17 -5.05 -7.12
C ILE A 77 1.59 -5.38 -5.69
N HIS A 78 1.60 -6.66 -5.34
CA HIS A 78 2.09 -7.15 -4.06
C HIS A 78 3.58 -6.82 -3.85
N GLN A 79 4.42 -7.09 -4.86
CA GLN A 79 5.84 -6.74 -4.84
C GLN A 79 6.07 -5.22 -4.74
N ILE A 80 5.24 -4.42 -5.40
CA ILE A 80 5.27 -2.96 -5.28
C ILE A 80 4.99 -2.51 -3.84
N GLY A 81 3.94 -3.05 -3.19
CA GLY A 81 3.63 -2.74 -1.78
C GLY A 81 4.80 -3.07 -0.86
N ARG A 82 5.41 -4.25 -1.03
CA ARG A 82 6.64 -4.62 -0.30
C ARG A 82 7.76 -3.60 -0.54
N GLN A 83 8.04 -3.26 -1.79
CA GLN A 83 9.12 -2.34 -2.13
C GLN A 83 8.86 -0.91 -1.61
N CYS A 84 7.62 -0.42 -1.66
CA CYS A 84 7.22 0.87 -1.12
C CYS A 84 7.50 0.94 0.38
N THR A 85 7.01 -0.06 1.12
CA THR A 85 7.22 -0.12 2.58
C THR A 85 8.69 -0.20 2.93
N ARG A 86 9.49 -0.97 2.18
CA ARG A 86 10.95 -1.04 2.39
C ARG A 86 11.60 0.34 2.23
N ASP A 87 11.26 1.05 1.17
CA ASP A 87 11.83 2.37 0.89
C ASP A 87 11.38 3.42 1.93
N ASP A 88 10.09 3.48 2.23
CA ASP A 88 9.51 4.43 3.19
C ASP A 88 10.08 4.22 4.60
N MET A 89 10.27 2.97 5.02
CA MET A 89 10.84 2.61 6.32
C MET A 89 12.36 2.80 6.40
N SER A 90 13.07 2.72 5.26
CA SER A 90 14.50 3.05 5.19
C SER A 90 14.79 4.55 5.26
N GLY A 91 13.76 5.38 5.03
CA GLY A 91 13.82 6.84 5.05
C GLY A 91 13.36 7.44 6.38
N ILE A 92 12.21 8.13 6.36
CA ILE A 92 11.73 8.98 7.47
C ILE A 92 11.43 8.17 8.74
N TYR A 93 11.08 6.89 8.60
CA TYR A 93 10.78 6.00 9.72
C TYR A 93 11.97 5.14 10.16
N LYS A 94 13.18 5.37 9.64
CA LYS A 94 14.38 4.57 9.96
C LYS A 94 14.68 4.48 11.46
N VAL A 95 14.45 5.57 12.20
CA VAL A 95 14.63 5.62 13.67
C VAL A 95 13.53 4.85 14.40
N ILE A 96 12.32 4.83 13.85
CA ILE A 96 11.14 4.13 14.40
C ILE A 96 11.26 2.62 14.15
N ALA A 97 11.74 2.21 12.97
CA ALA A 97 11.94 0.80 12.63
C ALA A 97 13.01 0.11 13.51
N ALA A 98 14.05 0.84 13.93
CA ALA A 98 15.16 0.28 14.71
C ALA A 98 14.82 -0.01 16.19
N LEU A 99 13.71 0.51 16.72
CA LEU A 99 13.39 0.49 18.16
C LEU A 99 12.10 -0.24 18.50
N ILE A 100 11.40 -0.80 17.52
CA ILE A 100 10.01 -1.23 17.67
C ILE A 100 9.89 -2.72 17.36
N SER A 101 9.46 -3.49 18.36
CA SER A 101 9.09 -4.90 18.17
C SER A 101 7.91 -5.02 17.19
N PRO A 102 7.74 -6.15 16.49
CA PRO A 102 6.59 -6.37 15.59
C PRO A 102 5.23 -6.01 16.22
N SER A 103 5.04 -6.32 17.50
CA SER A 103 3.84 -5.98 18.26
C SER A 103 3.60 -4.46 18.40
N THR A 104 4.66 -3.66 18.53
CA THR A 104 4.57 -2.20 18.64
C THR A 104 4.41 -1.54 17.27
N LEU A 105 4.92 -2.14 16.18
CA LEU A 105 4.67 -1.70 14.80
C LEU A 105 3.17 -1.72 14.49
N PHE A 106 2.47 -2.75 14.97
CA PHE A 106 1.02 -2.88 14.80
C PHE A 106 0.21 -1.83 15.58
N SER A 107 0.66 -1.43 16.77
CA SER A 107 0.02 -0.34 17.52
C SER A 107 0.10 1.02 16.80
N LEU A 108 1.11 1.20 15.95
CA LEU A 108 1.25 2.38 15.07
C LEU A 108 0.49 2.23 13.75
N GLY A 109 -0.01 1.02 13.42
CA GLY A 109 -0.60 0.69 12.13
C GLY A 109 -1.72 1.65 11.72
N GLN A 110 -2.62 2.01 12.64
CA GLN A 110 -3.67 3.01 12.38
C GLN A 110 -3.09 4.38 12.00
N ARG A 111 -2.06 4.84 12.71
CA ARG A 111 -1.47 6.16 12.49
C ARG A 111 -0.72 6.21 11.17
N VAL A 112 0.02 5.15 10.86
CA VAL A 112 0.71 5.00 9.57
C VAL A 112 -0.33 4.98 8.45
N PHE A 113 -1.35 4.13 8.55
CA PHE A 113 -2.40 4.02 7.53
C PHE A 113 -3.10 5.36 7.25
N ALA A 114 -3.44 6.11 8.31
CA ALA A 114 -4.07 7.42 8.19
C ALA A 114 -3.16 8.52 7.57
N ASN A 115 -1.84 8.30 7.47
CA ASN A 115 -0.95 9.21 6.75
C ASN A 115 -1.05 9.05 5.22
N TYR A 116 -1.52 7.90 4.75
CA TYR A 116 -1.63 7.60 3.32
C TYR A 116 -3.09 7.66 2.82
N TYR A 117 -4.05 7.27 3.64
CA TYR A 117 -5.47 7.18 3.26
C TYR A 117 -6.33 8.12 4.12
N SER A 118 -7.26 8.85 3.49
CA SER A 118 -8.16 9.77 4.20
C SER A 118 -9.36 9.07 4.86
N VAL A 119 -9.56 7.80 4.53
CA VAL A 119 -10.63 6.93 5.03
C VAL A 119 -10.03 5.63 5.55
N GLY A 120 -10.86 4.84 6.24
CA GLY A 120 -10.47 3.55 6.75
C GLY A 120 -9.83 3.57 8.13
N ARG A 121 -9.90 2.43 8.79
CA ARG A 121 -9.30 2.18 10.09
C ARG A 121 -8.71 0.79 10.14
N VAL A 122 -7.56 0.66 10.78
CA VAL A 122 -6.85 -0.56 11.09
C VAL A 122 -7.00 -0.84 12.58
N GLN A 123 -7.47 -2.05 12.91
CA GLN A 123 -7.55 -2.55 14.27
C GLN A 123 -6.82 -3.86 14.37
N VAL A 124 -5.94 -3.99 15.36
CA VAL A 124 -5.27 -5.25 15.68
C VAL A 124 -6.18 -5.98 16.68
N LEU A 125 -6.75 -7.09 16.25
CA LEU A 125 -7.67 -7.90 17.04
C LEU A 125 -6.93 -8.85 17.97
N GLU A 126 -5.78 -9.38 17.52
CA GLU A 126 -4.91 -10.23 18.31
C GLU A 126 -3.44 -9.99 17.92
N SER A 127 -2.55 -9.94 18.91
CA SER A 127 -1.11 -9.90 18.68
C SER A 127 -0.39 -10.70 19.75
N ARG A 128 0.39 -11.68 19.31
CA ARG A 128 1.26 -12.50 20.17
C ARG A 128 2.51 -12.89 19.40
N ARG A 129 3.42 -13.61 20.05
CA ARG A 129 4.66 -14.06 19.38
C ARG A 129 4.32 -14.91 18.15
N GLY A 130 4.87 -14.51 17.00
CA GLY A 130 4.71 -15.24 15.73
C GLY A 130 3.31 -15.15 15.10
N PHE A 131 2.43 -14.27 15.60
CA PHE A 131 1.07 -14.16 15.10
C PHE A 131 0.46 -12.76 15.27
N THR A 132 -0.24 -12.30 14.23
CA THR A 132 -1.18 -11.20 14.37
C THR A 132 -2.48 -11.48 13.62
N HIS A 133 -3.55 -10.86 14.09
CA HIS A 133 -4.83 -10.77 13.44
C HIS A 133 -5.25 -9.30 13.40
N ALA A 134 -5.47 -8.77 12.21
CA ALA A 134 -5.84 -7.37 12.01
C ALA A 134 -7.05 -7.24 11.07
N ARG A 135 -7.83 -6.18 11.30
CA ARG A 135 -9.00 -5.81 10.50
C ARG A 135 -8.87 -4.37 10.02
N TRP A 136 -9.04 -4.18 8.72
CA TRP A 136 -9.29 -2.91 8.07
C TRP A 136 -10.80 -2.75 7.87
N SER A 137 -11.34 -1.55 8.09
CA SER A 137 -12.77 -1.26 7.95
C SER A 137 -13.01 0.18 7.56
N GLY A 138 -14.12 0.46 6.86
CA GLY A 138 -14.46 1.80 6.39
C GLY A 138 -13.52 2.33 5.30
N CYS A 139 -12.86 1.43 4.56
CA CYS A 139 -11.96 1.73 3.46
C CYS A 139 -12.75 1.91 2.15
N SER A 140 -13.77 2.77 2.17
CA SER A 140 -14.63 3.02 1.02
C SER A 140 -13.81 3.42 -0.21
N GLY A 141 -14.09 2.79 -1.36
CA GLY A 141 -13.43 3.08 -2.63
C GLY A 141 -12.15 2.28 -2.88
N PHE A 142 -11.74 1.39 -1.98
CA PHE A 142 -10.67 0.43 -2.26
C PHE A 142 -11.09 -0.58 -3.35
N ASP A 143 -10.11 -1.14 -4.04
CA ASP A 143 -10.28 -2.25 -4.98
C ASP A 143 -9.26 -3.36 -4.71
N GLU A 144 -9.33 -4.46 -5.48
CA GLU A 144 -8.46 -5.61 -5.29
C GLU A 144 -6.97 -5.27 -5.38
N ASN A 145 -6.58 -4.26 -6.16
CA ASN A 145 -5.18 -3.88 -6.31
C ASN A 145 -4.70 -3.14 -5.08
N MET A 146 -5.52 -2.22 -4.56
CA MET A 146 -5.20 -1.50 -3.32
C MET A 146 -5.08 -2.46 -2.14
N TRP A 147 -5.96 -3.45 -2.04
CA TRP A 147 -5.84 -4.47 -1.00
C TRP A 147 -4.58 -5.33 -1.16
N THR A 148 -4.26 -5.70 -2.39
CA THR A 148 -3.03 -6.44 -2.70
C THR A 148 -1.78 -5.66 -2.31
N GLU A 149 -1.76 -4.36 -2.56
CA GLU A 149 -0.66 -3.47 -2.14
C GLU A 149 -0.54 -3.43 -0.61
N VAL A 150 -1.66 -3.22 0.10
CA VAL A 150 -1.69 -3.20 1.57
C VAL A 150 -1.17 -4.50 2.17
N ILE A 151 -1.52 -5.65 1.59
CA ILE A 151 -1.07 -6.98 2.04
C ILE A 151 0.46 -7.09 1.91
N GLY A 152 1.02 -6.73 0.75
CA GLY A 152 2.47 -6.74 0.53
C GLY A 152 3.21 -5.76 1.43
N SER A 153 2.63 -4.58 1.65
CA SER A 153 3.14 -3.59 2.61
C SER A 153 3.18 -4.15 4.04
N CYS A 154 2.13 -4.84 4.48
CA CYS A 154 2.10 -5.49 5.79
C CYS A 154 3.13 -6.62 5.91
N GLU A 155 3.34 -7.41 4.84
CA GLU A 155 4.35 -8.47 4.82
C GLU A 155 5.75 -7.87 5.02
N GLN A 156 6.09 -6.84 4.25
CA GLN A 156 7.40 -6.21 4.35
C GLN A 156 7.60 -5.53 5.71
N LEU A 157 6.56 -4.94 6.29
CA LEU A 157 6.64 -4.30 7.61
C LEU A 157 6.98 -5.33 8.71
N LEU A 158 6.37 -6.52 8.64
CA LEU A 158 6.68 -7.62 9.53
C LEU A 158 8.15 -8.05 9.40
N GLU A 159 8.65 -8.22 8.17
CA GLU A 159 10.04 -8.59 7.91
C GLU A 159 11.04 -7.54 8.42
N ILE A 160 10.73 -6.25 8.27
CA ILE A 160 11.53 -5.15 8.83
C ILE A 160 11.57 -5.24 10.37
N GLY A 161 10.46 -5.64 10.99
CA GLY A 161 10.39 -5.91 12.43
C GLY A 161 11.14 -7.17 12.88
N GLY A 162 11.81 -7.89 11.97
CA GLY A 162 12.60 -9.09 12.26
C GLY A 162 11.83 -10.41 12.11
N ALA A 163 10.60 -10.39 11.59
CA ALA A 163 9.89 -11.62 11.26
C ALA A 163 10.56 -12.35 10.09
N SER A 164 10.57 -13.69 10.13
CA SER A 164 10.99 -14.52 8.99
C SER A 164 9.86 -15.47 8.57
N HIS A 165 9.86 -15.88 7.30
CA HIS A 165 8.86 -16.81 6.74
C HIS A 165 7.42 -16.35 7.00
N VAL A 166 7.16 -15.06 6.75
CA VAL A 166 5.83 -14.46 6.94
C VAL A 166 4.83 -15.14 6.01
N ARG A 167 3.71 -15.57 6.57
CA ARG A 167 2.58 -16.17 5.85
C ARG A 167 1.31 -15.45 6.23
N GLN A 168 0.65 -14.87 5.25
CA GLN A 168 -0.59 -14.14 5.44
C GLN A 168 -1.77 -14.95 4.92
N ARG A 169 -2.94 -14.77 5.55
CA ARG A 169 -4.19 -15.37 5.10
C ARG A 169 -5.32 -14.35 5.24
N ILE A 170 -6.00 -14.10 4.14
CA ILE A 170 -7.25 -13.34 4.13
C ILE A 170 -8.33 -14.20 4.79
N ILE A 171 -8.99 -13.64 5.79
CA ILE A 171 -10.11 -14.26 6.51
C ILE A 171 -11.44 -13.76 5.93
N ALA A 172 -11.53 -12.47 5.59
CA ALA A 172 -12.70 -11.84 4.99
C ALA A 172 -12.31 -10.57 4.21
N GLY A 173 -13.13 -10.18 3.25
CA GLY A 173 -12.95 -8.97 2.45
C GLY A 173 -11.75 -9.01 1.50
N GLY A 174 -11.24 -7.84 1.12
CA GLY A 174 -10.05 -7.70 0.27
C GLY A 174 -10.29 -7.87 -1.23
N GLY A 175 -11.54 -7.97 -1.67
CA GLY A 175 -11.94 -7.98 -3.08
C GLY A 175 -12.25 -6.60 -3.64
N ASP A 176 -12.77 -6.58 -4.87
CA ASP A 176 -13.34 -5.37 -5.45
C ASP A 176 -14.58 -4.94 -4.69
N ASP A 177 -14.73 -3.63 -4.49
CA ASP A 177 -15.83 -2.98 -3.75
C ASP A 177 -15.96 -3.34 -2.26
N ASP A 178 -15.12 -4.24 -1.74
CA ASP A 178 -15.01 -4.46 -0.30
C ASP A 178 -14.42 -3.23 0.40
N ASP A 179 -15.12 -2.73 1.41
CA ASP A 179 -14.68 -1.63 2.27
C ASP A 179 -13.88 -2.10 3.51
N HIS A 180 -13.55 -3.39 3.55
CA HIS A 180 -12.88 -4.04 4.66
C HIS A 180 -11.94 -5.14 4.19
N LEU A 181 -11.00 -5.48 5.06
CA LEU A 181 -10.09 -6.62 4.92
C LEU A 181 -9.83 -7.17 6.31
N GLU A 182 -9.88 -8.49 6.47
CA GLU A 182 -9.47 -9.17 7.69
C GLU A 182 -8.35 -10.15 7.36
N LEU A 183 -7.21 -9.99 8.03
CA LEU A 183 -5.97 -10.67 7.68
C LEU A 183 -5.34 -11.26 8.93
N THR A 184 -4.95 -12.53 8.86
CA THR A 184 -4.00 -13.09 9.82
C THR A 184 -2.61 -13.18 9.20
N ALA A 185 -1.59 -13.03 10.02
CA ALA A 185 -0.20 -13.25 9.65
C ALA A 185 0.49 -14.14 10.67
N HIS A 186 1.31 -15.08 10.19
CA HIS A 186 2.12 -15.99 10.99
C HIS A 186 3.59 -15.88 10.57
N TRP A 187 4.52 -15.96 11.51
CA TRP A 187 5.96 -15.91 11.22
C TRP A 187 6.79 -16.69 12.23
N SER A 188 8.03 -17.00 11.86
CA SER A 188 9.08 -17.56 12.73
C SER A 188 10.04 -16.48 13.20
#